data_AF-A0A356AQH9-F1
#
_entry.id   AF-A0A356AQH9-F1
#
_cell.length_a   1.000
_cell.length_b   1.000
_cell.length_c   1.000
_cell.angle_alpha   90.00
_cell.angle_beta   90.00
_cell.angle_gamma   90.00
#
_symmetry.space_group_name_H-M   'P 1'
#
loop_
_entity.id
_entity.type
_entity.pdbx_description
1 polymer ?
#
loop_
_entity_poly.entity_id
_entity_poly.type
_entity_poly.pdbx_seq_one_letter_code
_entity_poly.pdbx_strand_id
1 'polypeptide(L)'
;MQGKSKNNLHWLYNTATYIEPPKIFSYYSLRFQFDGTSHRNSEKLLLIVEIPVPFTELTETDTIPLENYLLGFLAPVINDLSYEYVNNDKNVREKAQFEVQTVNEVMLRRSGIHYNRDNNSVILTIHFCVPLVNALSVNARSAIRAVRDILEHIENVMKSLDQDKLSAYISCYHNQLRIREYLKCHDLCAFIANGSILPRENGTLKPMKNAIPFCSPKELEVTIPLDKGEKLAGMGIKRGVTVITGGGYS
;
A
#
# COMPACT_ATOMS: atom_id res chain seq x y z
N MET A 1 14.72 9.80 -26.79
CA MET A 1 14.07 8.57 -27.32
C MET A 1 12.86 8.82 -28.24
N GLN A 2 12.41 10.06 -28.48
CA GLN A 2 11.21 10.29 -29.30
C GLN A 2 11.32 9.63 -30.68
N GLY A 3 10.29 8.87 -31.06
CA GLY A 3 10.20 8.22 -32.37
C GLY A 3 11.17 7.07 -32.60
N LYS A 4 12.00 6.69 -31.60
CA LYS A 4 12.89 5.53 -31.68
C LYS A 4 12.10 4.23 -31.46
N SER A 5 12.61 3.12 -31.96
CA SER A 5 12.02 1.79 -31.74
C SER A 5 11.87 1.48 -30.25
N LYS A 6 10.76 0.83 -29.87
CA LYS A 6 10.49 0.35 -28.51
C LYS A 6 11.56 -0.61 -27.98
N ASN A 7 12.27 -1.31 -28.87
CA ASN A 7 13.38 -2.19 -28.50
C ASN A 7 14.53 -1.41 -27.83
N ASN A 8 14.62 -0.10 -28.02
CA ASN A 8 15.61 0.73 -27.34
C ASN A 8 15.24 1.02 -25.88
N LEU A 9 14.04 0.67 -25.41
CA LEU A 9 13.65 0.85 -24.01
C LEU A 9 14.44 -0.04 -23.06
N HIS A 10 15.04 -1.13 -23.56
CA HIS A 10 16.03 -1.93 -22.82
C HIS A 10 17.25 -1.13 -22.36
N TRP A 11 17.48 0.09 -22.85
CA TRP A 11 18.49 0.98 -22.28
C TRP A 11 18.06 1.54 -20.91
N LEU A 12 16.76 1.68 -20.63
CA LEU A 12 16.25 2.26 -19.36
C LEU A 12 16.50 1.36 -18.16
N TYR A 13 16.59 0.04 -18.39
CA TYR A 13 16.73 -0.97 -17.37
C TYR A 13 17.75 -2.00 -17.83
N ASN A 14 18.65 -2.42 -16.95
CA ASN A 14 19.68 -3.36 -17.35
C ASN A 14 19.05 -4.72 -17.72
N THR A 15 19.30 -5.19 -18.94
CA THR A 15 18.67 -6.39 -19.53
C THR A 15 19.63 -7.54 -19.73
N ALA A 16 20.93 -7.31 -19.56
CA ALA A 16 21.95 -8.29 -19.87
C ALA A 16 22.99 -8.23 -18.76
N THR A 17 22.94 -9.23 -17.88
CA THR A 17 23.86 -9.50 -16.78
C THR A 17 23.73 -8.56 -15.58
N TYR A 18 23.69 -9.15 -14.38
CA TYR A 18 23.73 -8.47 -13.07
C TYR A 18 25.04 -7.67 -12.81
N ILE A 19 25.75 -7.27 -13.88
CA ILE A 19 27.09 -6.69 -13.85
C ILE A 19 27.02 -5.17 -13.96
N GLU A 20 26.10 -4.59 -14.76
CA GLU A 20 25.95 -3.13 -14.80
C GLU A 20 25.02 -2.63 -13.68
N PRO A 21 25.41 -1.58 -12.95
CA PRO A 21 24.57 -0.98 -11.92
C PRO A 21 23.28 -0.39 -12.53
N PRO A 22 22.19 -0.33 -11.75
CA PRO A 22 20.95 0.25 -12.22
C PRO A 22 21.12 1.74 -12.57
N LYS A 23 20.37 2.20 -13.58
CA LYS A 23 20.34 3.62 -13.95
C LYS A 23 19.40 4.37 -13.03
N ILE A 24 19.99 5.11 -12.11
CA ILE A 24 19.27 5.91 -11.12
C ILE A 24 19.17 7.35 -11.64
N PHE A 25 17.96 7.88 -11.63
CA PHE A 25 17.62 9.26 -11.93
C PHE A 25 17.16 9.96 -10.64
N SER A 26 17.20 11.29 -10.63
CA SER A 26 16.79 12.09 -9.47
C SER A 26 15.75 13.14 -9.85
N TYR A 27 14.83 13.42 -8.94
CA TYR A 27 13.82 14.48 -9.06
C TYR A 27 13.52 15.07 -7.68
N TYR A 28 14.02 16.28 -7.42
CA TYR A 28 14.05 16.87 -6.07
C TYR A 28 14.66 15.89 -5.04
N SER A 29 13.92 15.50 -4.01
CA SER A 29 14.34 14.52 -3.00
C SER A 29 14.17 13.07 -3.43
N LEU A 30 13.46 12.80 -4.54
CA LEU A 30 13.20 11.45 -5.02
C LEU A 30 14.37 10.93 -5.86
N ARG A 31 14.64 9.63 -5.71
CA ARG A 31 15.41 8.85 -6.68
C ARG A 31 14.47 7.89 -7.38
N PHE A 32 14.71 7.61 -8.65
CA PHE A 32 13.89 6.62 -9.36
C PHE A 32 14.69 5.89 -10.43
N GLN A 33 14.23 4.70 -10.78
CA GLN A 33 14.79 3.87 -11.83
C GLN A 33 13.67 3.12 -12.55
N PHE A 34 14.02 2.47 -13.66
CA PHE A 34 13.12 1.57 -14.35
C PHE A 34 13.66 0.14 -14.29
N ASP A 35 12.74 -0.80 -14.14
CA ASP A 35 13.00 -2.23 -14.28
C ASP A 35 12.11 -2.83 -15.38
N GLY A 36 12.62 -3.86 -16.04
CA GLY A 36 11.90 -4.60 -17.08
C GLY A 36 10.95 -5.63 -16.49
N THR A 37 9.78 -5.78 -17.10
CA THR A 37 8.86 -6.89 -16.75
C THR A 37 9.03 -8.11 -17.66
N SER A 38 9.43 -7.90 -18.92
CA SER A 38 9.69 -8.95 -19.89
C SER A 38 10.46 -8.42 -21.09
N HIS A 39 11.20 -9.29 -21.79
CA HIS A 39 11.85 -8.91 -23.06
C HIS A 39 10.86 -8.78 -24.24
N ARG A 40 9.69 -9.42 -24.18
CA ARG A 40 8.70 -9.40 -25.28
C ARG A 40 7.92 -8.10 -25.35
N ASN A 41 7.64 -7.50 -24.19
CA ASN A 41 6.90 -6.25 -24.08
C ASN A 41 7.81 -5.19 -23.44
N SER A 42 8.76 -4.69 -24.23
CA SER A 42 9.77 -3.73 -23.79
C SER A 42 9.17 -2.41 -23.27
N GLU A 43 7.94 -2.10 -23.65
CA GLU A 43 7.17 -0.94 -23.19
C GLU A 43 6.56 -1.09 -21.79
N LYS A 44 6.40 -2.33 -21.28
CA LYS A 44 5.86 -2.58 -19.95
C LYS A 44 6.99 -2.65 -18.93
N LEU A 45 7.10 -1.60 -18.12
CA LEU A 45 8.16 -1.41 -17.15
C LEU A 45 7.59 -1.35 -15.73
N LEU A 46 8.48 -1.45 -14.76
CA LEU A 46 8.26 -0.99 -13.40
C LEU A 46 9.00 0.34 -13.26
N LEU A 47 8.29 1.39 -12.86
CA LEU A 47 8.89 2.62 -12.36
C LEU A 47 9.06 2.45 -10.85
N ILE A 48 10.31 2.36 -10.40
CA ILE A 48 10.67 2.19 -9.00
C ILE A 48 11.08 3.55 -8.47
N VAL A 49 10.35 4.06 -7.48
CA VAL A 49 10.59 5.37 -6.87
C VAL A 49 11.03 5.17 -5.43
N GLU A 50 12.20 5.67 -5.10
CA GLU A 50 12.70 5.74 -3.73
C GLU A 50 12.40 7.11 -3.14
N ILE A 51 11.68 7.08 -2.02
CA ILE A 51 11.12 8.23 -1.34
C ILE A 51 11.73 8.28 0.06
N PRO A 52 12.57 9.29 0.39
CA PRO A 52 13.06 9.48 1.74
C PRO A 52 11.90 9.67 2.72
N VAL A 53 11.97 9.04 3.89
CA VAL A 53 10.95 9.23 4.93
C VAL A 53 11.49 10.09 6.08
N PRO A 54 10.67 10.98 6.67
CA PRO A 54 11.12 11.88 7.74
C PRO A 54 11.18 11.21 9.12
N PHE A 55 10.84 9.93 9.23
CA PHE A 55 10.72 9.22 10.50
C PHE A 55 12.04 8.61 10.94
N THR A 56 12.24 8.55 12.24
CA THR A 56 13.38 7.89 12.89
C THR A 56 12.86 6.86 13.88
N GLU A 57 13.74 5.96 14.36
CA GLU A 57 13.46 5.02 15.46
C GLU A 57 12.41 3.93 15.17
N LEU A 58 12.23 3.57 13.89
CA LEU A 58 11.37 2.46 13.49
C LEU A 58 12.03 1.11 13.84
N THR A 59 11.24 0.23 14.45
CA THR A 59 11.61 -1.15 14.74
C THR A 59 11.26 -2.08 13.57
N GLU A 60 11.73 -3.33 13.64
CA GLU A 60 11.39 -4.33 12.63
C GLU A 60 9.88 -4.58 12.52
N THR A 61 9.18 -4.59 13.65
CA THR A 61 7.73 -4.81 13.70
C THR A 61 6.91 -3.67 13.10
N ASP A 62 7.49 -2.48 13.00
CA ASP A 62 6.86 -1.29 12.39
C ASP A 62 6.82 -1.34 10.87
N THR A 63 7.59 -2.23 10.24
CA THR A 63 7.73 -2.31 8.78
C THR A 63 6.37 -2.50 8.09
N ILE A 64 5.57 -3.46 8.55
CA ILE A 64 4.27 -3.79 7.93
C ILE A 64 3.27 -2.63 8.04
N PRO A 65 2.98 -2.05 9.23
CA PRO A 65 2.04 -0.94 9.33
C PRO A 65 2.53 0.31 8.61
N LEU A 66 3.84 0.60 8.62
CA LEU A 66 4.43 1.72 7.88
C LEU A 66 4.22 1.56 6.37
N GLU A 67 4.64 0.43 5.81
CA GLU A 67 4.46 0.10 4.38
C GLU A 67 2.98 0.20 3.99
N ASN A 68 2.09 -0.39 4.79
CA ASN A 68 0.66 -0.36 4.51
C ASN A 68 0.09 1.07 4.55
N TYR A 69 0.47 1.88 5.54
CA TYR A 69 0.01 3.26 5.66
C TYR A 69 0.48 4.10 4.48
N LEU A 70 1.77 4.05 4.15
CA LEU A 70 2.35 4.84 3.08
C LEU A 70 1.82 4.43 1.71
N LEU A 71 1.61 3.12 1.46
CA LEU A 71 0.96 2.68 0.23
C LEU A 71 -0.49 3.16 0.15
N GLY A 72 -1.24 3.14 1.25
CA GLY A 72 -2.59 3.69 1.32
C GLY A 72 -2.66 5.21 1.13
N PHE A 73 -1.56 5.91 1.41
CA PHE A 73 -1.42 7.34 1.24
C PHE A 73 -1.00 7.72 -0.20
N LEU A 74 -0.09 6.96 -0.80
CA LEU A 74 0.47 7.21 -2.14
C LEU A 74 -0.39 6.67 -3.28
N ALA A 75 -0.93 5.45 -3.14
CA ALA A 75 -1.62 4.76 -4.23
C ALA A 75 -2.85 5.51 -4.75
N PRO A 76 -3.73 6.10 -3.91
CA PRO A 76 -4.88 6.85 -4.41
C PRO A 76 -4.48 8.01 -5.30
N VAL A 77 -3.47 8.80 -4.90
CA VAL A 77 -3.02 9.96 -5.66
C VAL A 77 -2.52 9.57 -7.06
N ILE A 78 -1.74 8.49 -7.14
CA ILE A 78 -1.18 8.02 -8.41
C ILE A 78 -2.26 7.36 -9.28
N ASN A 79 -3.11 6.52 -8.69
CA ASN A 79 -4.17 5.85 -9.44
C ASN A 79 -5.24 6.85 -9.92
N ASP A 80 -5.56 7.89 -9.14
CA ASP A 80 -6.47 8.95 -9.56
C ASP A 80 -5.87 9.76 -10.73
N LEU A 81 -4.57 10.11 -10.64
CA LEU A 81 -3.84 10.75 -11.74
C LEU A 81 -3.87 9.90 -13.02
N SER A 82 -3.86 8.57 -12.91
CA SER A 82 -3.89 7.68 -14.06
C SER A 82 -5.15 7.86 -14.94
N TYR A 83 -6.27 8.30 -14.36
CA TYR A 83 -7.50 8.56 -15.10
C TYR A 83 -7.37 9.76 -16.07
N GLU A 84 -6.53 10.75 -15.74
CA GLU A 84 -6.21 11.86 -16.66
C GLU A 84 -5.42 11.39 -17.89
N TYR A 85 -4.75 10.25 -17.75
CA TYR A 85 -3.95 9.62 -18.78
C TYR A 85 -4.73 8.64 -19.66
N VAL A 86 -6.03 8.44 -19.41
CA VAL A 86 -6.89 7.64 -20.28
C VAL A 86 -7.14 8.37 -21.62
N ASN A 87 -7.10 7.60 -22.70
CA ASN A 87 -7.45 8.08 -24.04
C ASN A 87 -8.97 8.05 -24.23
N ASN A 88 -9.63 9.16 -23.89
CA ASN A 88 -11.09 9.31 -24.04
C ASN A 88 -11.53 9.83 -25.42
N ASP A 89 -10.58 10.15 -26.31
CA ASP A 89 -10.85 10.65 -27.65
C ASP A 89 -9.89 10.00 -28.67
N LYS A 90 -10.44 9.59 -29.81
CA LYS A 90 -9.71 8.95 -30.93
C LYS A 90 -8.64 9.85 -31.54
N ASN A 91 -8.73 11.17 -31.33
CA ASN A 91 -7.76 12.15 -31.83
C ASN A 91 -6.58 12.40 -30.85
N VAL A 92 -6.63 11.80 -29.66
CA VAL A 92 -5.60 11.98 -28.64
C VAL A 92 -4.44 11.04 -28.92
N ARG A 93 -3.22 11.60 -28.91
CA ARG A 93 -1.98 10.82 -29.07
C ARG A 93 -1.84 9.83 -27.92
N GLU A 94 -1.27 8.67 -28.23
CA GLU A 94 -0.95 7.59 -27.29
C GLU A 94 -0.31 8.12 -25.99
N LYS A 95 -0.97 7.82 -24.86
CA LYS A 95 -0.62 8.26 -23.50
C LYS A 95 -0.06 7.11 -22.68
N ALA A 96 0.74 7.44 -21.67
CA ALA A 96 1.25 6.44 -20.74
C ALA A 96 0.10 5.80 -19.95
N GLN A 97 0.28 4.56 -19.54
CA GLN A 97 -0.63 3.89 -18.60
C GLN A 97 0.18 3.53 -17.37
N PHE A 98 -0.37 3.71 -16.18
CA PHE A 98 0.31 3.35 -14.95
C PHE A 98 -0.66 3.05 -13.84
N GLU A 99 -0.22 2.23 -12.90
CA GLU A 99 -1.02 1.77 -11.77
C GLU A 99 -0.12 1.40 -10.59
N VAL A 100 -0.60 1.63 -9.38
CA VAL A 100 0.02 1.24 -8.12
C VAL A 100 -0.91 0.29 -7.36
N GLN A 101 -0.32 -0.71 -6.71
CA GLN A 101 -1.06 -1.63 -5.85
C GLN A 101 -1.83 -0.87 -4.76
N THR A 102 -3.11 -1.19 -4.59
CA THR A 102 -3.95 -0.61 -3.54
C THR A 102 -3.88 -1.43 -2.24
N VAL A 103 -4.20 -0.76 -1.13
CA VAL A 103 -4.39 -1.41 0.17
C VAL A 103 -5.87 -1.73 0.40
N ASN A 104 -6.12 -2.60 1.37
CA ASN A 104 -7.45 -2.86 1.92
C ASN A 104 -7.41 -2.64 3.44
N GLU A 105 -8.49 -3.03 4.12
CA GLU A 105 -8.67 -2.85 5.56
C GLU A 105 -7.71 -3.70 6.42
N VAL A 106 -6.93 -4.60 5.79
CA VAL A 106 -5.98 -5.48 6.45
C VAL A 106 -4.55 -5.00 6.23
N MET A 107 -3.82 -4.83 7.34
CA MET A 107 -2.39 -4.54 7.36
C MET A 107 -1.61 -5.81 7.00
N LEU A 108 -1.08 -5.87 5.78
CA LEU A 108 -0.36 -7.02 5.24
C LEU A 108 0.91 -6.57 4.52
N ARG A 109 1.91 -7.44 4.52
CA ARG A 109 3.08 -7.27 3.65
C ARG A 109 2.65 -7.35 2.19
N ARG A 110 3.12 -6.41 1.38
CA ARG A 110 2.79 -6.26 -0.03
C ARG A 110 4.06 -6.04 -0.85
N SER A 111 3.99 -6.27 -2.15
CA SER A 111 5.12 -6.09 -3.07
C SER A 111 5.19 -4.70 -3.69
N GLY A 112 4.10 -3.92 -3.64
CA GLY A 112 4.02 -2.59 -4.23
C GLY A 112 4.81 -1.51 -3.48
N ILE A 113 5.22 -1.78 -2.24
CA ILE A 113 6.04 -0.87 -1.44
C ILE A 113 7.00 -1.67 -0.56
N HIS A 114 8.16 -1.12 -0.27
CA HIS A 114 9.11 -1.70 0.67
C HIS A 114 9.86 -0.62 1.46
N TYR A 115 9.95 -0.74 2.77
CA TYR A 115 10.78 0.14 3.59
C TYR A 115 12.23 -0.37 3.65
N ASN A 116 13.16 0.47 3.17
CA ASN A 116 14.59 0.27 3.25
C ASN A 116 15.16 1.02 4.45
N ARG A 117 15.56 0.27 5.49
CA ARG A 117 16.11 0.83 6.73
C ARG A 117 17.48 1.48 6.55
N ASP A 118 18.33 0.92 5.69
CA ASP A 118 19.71 1.40 5.50
C ASP A 118 19.75 2.83 4.95
N ASN A 119 18.81 3.14 4.07
CA ASN A 119 18.70 4.46 3.43
C ASN A 119 17.61 5.34 4.05
N ASN A 120 16.90 4.85 5.07
CA ASN A 120 15.70 5.46 5.63
C ASN A 120 14.72 5.98 4.56
N SER A 121 14.36 5.09 3.63
CA SER A 121 13.53 5.41 2.48
C SER A 121 12.50 4.31 2.22
N VAL A 122 11.39 4.65 1.56
CA VAL A 122 10.47 3.66 1.01
C VAL A 122 10.63 3.55 -0.49
N ILE A 123 10.62 2.33 -0.98
CA ILE A 123 10.70 1.97 -2.39
C ILE A 123 9.28 1.65 -2.86
N LEU A 124 8.69 2.55 -3.63
CA LEU A 124 7.39 2.38 -4.26
C LEU A 124 7.56 1.79 -5.66
N THR A 125 6.80 0.74 -5.98
CA THR A 125 6.78 0.12 -7.30
C THR A 125 5.51 0.50 -8.04
N ILE A 126 5.67 1.10 -9.22
CA ILE A 126 4.58 1.55 -10.08
C ILE A 126 4.64 0.76 -11.39
N HIS A 127 3.55 0.09 -11.78
CA HIS A 127 3.45 -0.47 -13.11
C HIS A 127 3.37 0.68 -14.10
N PHE A 128 4.27 0.73 -15.10
CA PHE A 128 4.34 1.83 -16.05
C PHE A 128 4.48 1.33 -17.48
N CYS A 129 3.53 1.68 -18.33
CA CYS A 129 3.54 1.38 -19.76
C CYS A 129 3.95 2.62 -20.55
N VAL A 130 5.09 2.51 -21.24
CA VAL A 130 5.60 3.56 -22.12
C VAL A 130 4.68 3.70 -23.34
N PRO A 131 4.16 4.91 -23.62
CA PRO A 131 3.30 5.11 -24.78
C PRO A 131 4.07 4.92 -26.08
N LEU A 132 3.45 4.20 -27.03
CA LEU A 132 4.02 3.91 -28.34
C LEU A 132 3.12 4.43 -29.44
N VAL A 133 3.69 5.14 -30.42
CA VAL A 133 3.02 5.47 -31.68
C VAL A 133 3.05 4.24 -32.60
N ASN A 134 1.89 3.86 -33.13
CA ASN A 134 1.71 2.69 -34.00
C ASN A 134 2.27 1.39 -33.39
N ALA A 135 2.22 1.25 -32.06
CA ALA A 135 2.76 0.12 -31.29
C ALA A 135 4.26 -0.17 -31.49
N LEU A 136 5.02 0.73 -32.12
CA LEU A 136 6.43 0.51 -32.49
C LEU A 136 7.37 1.59 -31.97
N SER A 137 6.94 2.85 -32.04
CA SER A 137 7.83 4.00 -31.85
C SER A 137 7.54 4.73 -30.54
N VAL A 138 8.57 4.95 -29.72
CA VAL A 138 8.43 5.54 -28.38
C VAL A 138 7.90 6.97 -28.45
N ASN A 139 6.79 7.25 -27.76
CA ASN A 139 6.30 8.60 -27.50
C ASN A 139 6.96 9.17 -26.23
N ALA A 140 8.25 9.51 -26.35
CA ALA A 140 9.06 9.95 -25.22
C ALA A 140 8.51 11.21 -24.53
N ARG A 141 7.93 12.15 -25.29
CA ARG A 141 7.34 13.37 -24.70
C ARG A 141 6.20 13.04 -23.74
N SER A 142 5.32 12.12 -24.11
CA SER A 142 4.24 11.70 -23.23
C SER A 142 4.74 10.87 -22.05
N ALA A 143 5.73 10.01 -22.26
CA ALA A 143 6.34 9.22 -21.19
C ALA A 143 6.99 10.11 -20.12
N ILE A 144 7.81 11.08 -20.54
CA ILE A 144 8.50 12.02 -19.63
C ILE A 144 7.48 12.85 -18.85
N ARG A 145 6.43 13.32 -19.52
CA ARG A 145 5.35 14.06 -18.85
C ARG A 145 4.69 13.22 -17.75
N ALA A 146 4.33 11.97 -18.05
CA ALA A 146 3.72 11.07 -17.08
C ALA A 146 4.63 10.82 -15.88
N VAL A 147 5.90 10.51 -16.11
CA VAL A 147 6.88 10.28 -15.03
C VAL A 147 7.04 11.52 -14.17
N ARG A 148 7.18 12.71 -14.77
CA ARG A 148 7.28 13.97 -14.02
C ARG A 148 6.02 14.21 -13.19
N ASP A 149 4.83 14.09 -13.79
CA ASP A 149 3.57 14.34 -13.10
C ASP A 149 3.41 13.35 -11.92
N ILE A 150 3.74 12.07 -12.08
CA ILE A 150 3.77 11.08 -10.98
C ILE A 150 4.70 11.52 -9.85
N LEU A 151 5.94 11.92 -10.17
CA LEU A 151 6.94 12.31 -9.18
C LEU A 151 6.55 13.61 -8.44
N GLU A 152 5.95 14.59 -9.13
CA GLU A 152 5.40 15.80 -8.53
C GLU A 152 4.28 15.48 -7.54
N HIS A 153 3.38 14.57 -7.89
CA HIS A 153 2.29 14.15 -7.00
C HIS A 153 2.80 13.41 -5.76
N ILE A 154 3.80 12.55 -5.91
CA ILE A 154 4.48 11.88 -4.77
C ILE A 154 5.10 12.91 -3.84
N GLU A 155 5.89 13.86 -4.36
CA GLU A 155 6.49 14.94 -3.57
C GLU A 155 5.44 15.76 -2.82
N ASN A 156 4.36 16.13 -3.48
CA ASN A 156 3.32 16.96 -2.89
C ASN A 156 2.54 16.23 -1.80
N VAL A 157 2.15 14.97 -2.01
CA VAL A 157 1.41 14.21 -1.01
C VAL A 157 2.27 13.91 0.21
N MET A 158 3.55 13.58 0.02
CA MET A 158 4.49 13.31 1.12
C MET A 158 4.72 14.52 2.03
N LYS A 159 4.62 15.75 1.52
CA LYS A 159 4.66 16.98 2.34
C LYS A 159 3.47 17.13 3.28
N SER A 160 2.34 16.50 2.95
CA SER A 160 1.11 16.52 3.76
C SER A 160 1.00 15.35 4.74
N LEU A 161 2.07 14.55 4.88
CA LEU A 161 2.09 13.37 5.72
C LEU A 161 1.96 13.74 7.20
N ASP A 162 0.92 13.22 7.83
CA ASP A 162 0.57 13.47 9.21
C ASP A 162 1.24 12.43 10.12
N GLN A 163 2.27 12.87 10.85
CA GLN A 163 3.07 11.97 11.68
C GLN A 163 2.28 11.37 12.84
N ASP A 164 1.33 12.12 13.41
CA ASP A 164 0.50 11.66 14.53
C ASP A 164 -0.46 10.56 14.06
N LYS A 165 -1.05 10.71 12.86
CA LYS A 165 -1.88 9.65 12.28
C LYS A 165 -1.09 8.39 11.96
N LEU A 166 0.13 8.51 11.45
CA LEU A 166 0.98 7.34 11.22
C LEU A 166 1.34 6.66 12.54
N SER A 167 1.72 7.42 13.56
CA SER A 167 2.05 6.90 14.89
C SER A 167 0.86 6.15 15.51
N ALA A 168 -0.35 6.72 15.42
CA ALA A 168 -1.58 6.05 15.85
C ALA A 168 -1.85 4.76 15.04
N TYR A 169 -1.57 4.77 13.74
CA TYR A 169 -1.73 3.60 12.87
C TYR A 169 -0.79 2.44 13.24
N ILE A 170 0.48 2.76 13.50
CA ILE A 170 1.49 1.79 13.97
C ILE A 170 1.09 1.27 15.36
N SER A 171 0.69 2.15 16.28
CA SER A 171 0.22 1.77 17.62
C SER A 171 -0.99 0.81 17.55
N CYS A 172 -1.91 1.02 16.60
CA CYS A 172 -3.03 0.11 16.37
C CYS A 172 -2.54 -1.30 15.95
N TYR A 173 -1.54 -1.39 15.08
CA TYR A 173 -0.96 -2.67 14.68
C TYR A 173 -0.31 -3.40 15.86
N HIS A 174 0.44 -2.69 16.71
CA HIS A 174 1.03 -3.26 17.93
C HIS A 174 -0.02 -3.76 18.90
N ASN A 175 -1.09 -2.99 19.13
CA ASN A 175 -2.21 -3.44 19.95
C ASN A 175 -2.83 -4.74 19.39
N GLN A 176 -2.97 -4.88 18.06
CA GLN A 176 -3.44 -6.12 17.46
C GLN A 176 -2.46 -7.30 17.65
N LEU A 177 -1.15 -7.08 17.55
CA LEU A 177 -0.14 -8.11 17.84
C LEU A 177 -0.22 -8.55 19.30
N ARG A 178 -0.28 -7.59 20.23
CA ARG A 178 -0.39 -7.82 21.66
C ARG A 178 -1.63 -8.64 22.00
N ILE A 179 -2.78 -8.33 21.39
CA ILE A 179 -4.01 -9.12 21.54
C ILE A 179 -3.77 -10.55 21.06
N ARG A 180 -3.21 -10.76 19.86
CA ARG A 180 -2.94 -12.11 19.34
C ARG A 180 -2.00 -12.92 20.24
N GLU A 181 -1.00 -12.29 20.82
CA GLU A 181 -0.11 -12.92 21.82
C GLU A 181 -0.85 -13.25 23.10
N TYR A 182 -1.68 -12.33 23.61
CA TYR A 182 -2.50 -12.56 24.78
C TYR A 182 -3.39 -13.79 24.60
N LEU A 183 -4.03 -13.95 23.43
CA LEU A 183 -4.86 -15.13 23.14
C LEU A 183 -4.06 -16.44 23.23
N LYS A 184 -2.85 -16.46 22.66
CA LYS A 184 -1.96 -17.63 22.72
C LYS A 184 -1.60 -18.01 24.16
N CYS A 185 -1.32 -17.04 25.01
CA CYS A 185 -0.91 -17.27 26.40
C CYS A 185 -2.06 -17.62 27.36
N HIS A 186 -3.31 -17.32 27.01
CA HIS A 186 -4.47 -17.46 27.91
C HIS A 186 -5.50 -18.50 27.44
N ASP A 187 -5.09 -19.42 26.57
CA ASP A 187 -5.96 -20.49 26.02
C ASP A 187 -7.25 -19.96 25.36
N LEU A 188 -7.15 -18.79 24.72
CA LEU A 188 -8.23 -18.20 23.92
C LEU A 188 -7.96 -18.44 22.43
N CYS A 189 -9.02 -18.67 21.65
CA CYS A 189 -8.94 -18.79 20.19
C CYS A 189 -9.41 -17.52 19.48
N ALA A 190 -10.23 -16.70 20.12
CA ALA A 190 -10.72 -15.43 19.56
C ALA A 190 -11.01 -14.41 20.66
N PHE A 191 -10.99 -13.13 20.28
CA PHE A 191 -11.43 -12.02 21.12
C PHE A 191 -12.18 -10.99 20.28
N ILE A 192 -13.29 -10.50 20.81
CA ILE A 192 -14.13 -9.48 20.18
C ILE A 192 -14.26 -8.32 21.16
N ALA A 193 -13.65 -7.19 20.83
CA ALA A 193 -13.66 -6.02 21.70
C ALA A 193 -15.08 -5.43 21.83
N ASN A 194 -15.41 -4.97 23.04
CA ASN A 194 -16.61 -4.14 23.25
C ASN A 194 -16.54 -2.89 22.37
N GLY A 195 -17.67 -2.52 21.77
CA GLY A 195 -17.75 -1.40 20.82
C GLY A 195 -17.42 -1.77 19.36
N SER A 196 -17.02 -3.01 19.07
CA SER A 196 -16.73 -3.44 17.70
C SER A 196 -17.96 -3.34 16.80
N ILE A 197 -17.78 -2.82 15.58
CA ILE A 197 -18.81 -2.83 14.52
C ILE A 197 -18.55 -4.01 13.58
N LEU A 198 -19.29 -5.10 13.80
CA LEU A 198 -19.14 -6.34 13.04
C LEU A 198 -19.87 -6.30 11.67
N PRO A 199 -21.11 -5.77 11.57
CA PRO A 199 -21.80 -5.70 10.28
C PRO A 199 -21.07 -4.79 9.28
N ARG A 200 -21.13 -5.14 7.99
CA ARG A 200 -20.53 -4.35 6.90
C ARG A 200 -21.59 -3.62 6.10
N GLU A 201 -21.24 -2.48 5.50
CA GLU A 201 -22.08 -1.84 4.49
C GLU A 201 -22.21 -2.77 3.27
N ASN A 202 -23.40 -2.81 2.66
CA ASN A 202 -23.69 -3.73 1.56
C ASN A 202 -22.71 -3.57 0.39
N GLY A 203 -22.13 -4.68 -0.07
CA GLY A 203 -21.18 -4.70 -1.18
C GLY A 203 -19.82 -4.06 -0.89
N THR A 204 -19.51 -3.74 0.37
CA THR A 204 -18.22 -3.14 0.74
C THR A 204 -17.59 -3.85 1.94
N LEU A 205 -16.31 -3.56 2.16
CA LEU A 205 -15.60 -3.95 3.36
C LEU A 205 -15.63 -2.84 4.42
N LYS A 206 -16.50 -1.82 4.34
CA LYS A 206 -16.58 -0.76 5.37
C LYS A 206 -17.50 -1.17 6.53
N PRO A 207 -17.22 -0.75 7.78
CA PRO A 207 -18.14 -0.98 8.90
C PRO A 207 -19.49 -0.30 8.64
N MET A 208 -20.58 -1.00 8.96
CA MET A 208 -21.93 -0.46 8.81
C MET A 208 -22.15 0.77 9.70
N LYS A 209 -22.61 1.86 9.11
CA LYS A 209 -23.03 3.05 9.87
C LYS A 209 -24.28 2.76 10.70
N ASN A 210 -24.36 3.35 11.89
CA ASN A 210 -25.49 3.21 12.81
C ASN A 210 -25.78 1.76 13.25
N ALA A 211 -24.80 0.85 13.14
CA ALA A 211 -24.92 -0.50 13.65
C ALA A 211 -24.86 -0.54 15.18
N ILE A 212 -25.47 -1.58 15.76
CA ILE A 212 -25.39 -1.84 17.19
C ILE A 212 -23.96 -2.32 17.51
N PRO A 213 -23.21 -1.61 18.37
CA PRO A 213 -21.88 -2.05 18.75
C PRO A 213 -21.91 -3.35 19.54
N PHE A 214 -20.94 -4.21 19.28
CA PHE A 214 -20.80 -5.46 20.02
C PHE A 214 -20.60 -5.19 21.52
N CYS A 215 -21.27 -5.98 22.36
CA CYS A 215 -21.12 -5.95 23.81
C CYS A 215 -20.97 -7.39 24.32
N SER A 216 -19.91 -7.65 25.09
CA SER A 216 -19.65 -8.96 25.67
C SER A 216 -20.68 -9.30 26.75
N PRO A 217 -21.18 -10.54 26.81
CA PRO A 217 -21.81 -11.05 28.03
C PRO A 217 -20.76 -11.09 29.17
N LYS A 218 -21.21 -10.81 30.40
CA LYS A 218 -20.32 -10.69 31.57
C LYS A 218 -19.54 -11.97 31.85
N GLU A 219 -20.15 -13.11 31.58
CA GLU A 219 -19.60 -14.45 31.84
C GLU A 219 -18.42 -14.79 30.91
N LEU A 220 -18.33 -14.12 29.75
CA LEU A 220 -17.26 -14.32 28.76
C LEU A 220 -16.36 -13.09 28.62
N GLU A 221 -16.59 -12.05 29.42
CA GLU A 221 -15.82 -10.81 29.33
C GLU A 221 -14.42 -11.01 29.92
N VAL A 222 -13.42 -10.63 29.14
CA VAL A 222 -12.02 -10.58 29.55
C VAL A 222 -11.47 -9.19 29.28
N THR A 223 -10.46 -8.77 30.05
CA THR A 223 -9.77 -7.50 29.86
C THR A 223 -8.33 -7.75 29.45
N ILE A 224 -7.96 -7.30 28.25
CA ILE A 224 -6.61 -7.42 27.71
C ILE A 224 -5.84 -6.14 28.03
N PRO A 225 -4.70 -6.20 28.75
CA PRO A 225 -3.80 -5.07 28.89
C PRO A 225 -3.08 -4.83 27.56
N LEU A 226 -3.16 -3.60 27.07
CA LEU A 226 -2.48 -3.12 25.88
C LEU A 226 -1.24 -2.30 26.28
N ASP A 227 -0.53 -1.80 25.28
CA ASP A 227 0.62 -0.94 25.50
C ASP A 227 0.20 0.38 26.16
N LYS A 228 1.17 1.09 26.74
CA LYS A 228 0.94 2.38 27.43
C LYS A 228 -0.08 2.34 28.57
N GLY A 229 -0.37 1.15 29.12
CA GLY A 229 -1.28 0.96 30.24
C GLY A 229 -2.77 0.97 29.87
N GLU A 230 -3.09 1.02 28.58
CA GLU A 230 -4.45 0.90 28.07
C GLU A 230 -5.01 -0.50 28.38
N LYS A 231 -6.34 -0.59 28.49
CA LYS A 231 -7.04 -1.86 28.72
C LYS A 231 -8.21 -1.95 27.77
N LEU A 232 -8.38 -3.11 27.15
CA LEU A 232 -9.47 -3.38 26.22
C LEU A 232 -10.32 -4.55 26.73
N ALA A 233 -11.58 -4.26 27.05
CA ALA A 233 -12.55 -5.26 27.46
C ALA A 233 -13.32 -5.81 26.25
N GLY A 234 -13.71 -7.07 26.33
CA GLY A 234 -14.46 -7.75 25.27
C GLY A 234 -14.66 -9.23 25.53
N MET A 235 -15.31 -9.91 24.59
CA MET A 235 -15.62 -11.33 24.70
C MET A 235 -14.40 -12.18 24.36
N GLY A 236 -13.92 -12.98 25.31
CA GLY A 236 -12.86 -13.96 25.11
C GLY A 236 -13.44 -15.36 24.86
N ILE A 237 -13.15 -15.94 23.70
CA ILE A 237 -13.60 -17.30 23.35
C ILE A 237 -12.47 -18.28 23.65
N LYS A 238 -12.72 -19.25 24.52
CA LYS A 238 -11.76 -20.30 24.89
C LYS A 238 -11.57 -21.31 23.76
N ARG A 239 -10.42 -22.00 23.75
CA ARG A 239 -10.22 -23.15 22.87
C ARG A 239 -11.26 -24.25 23.16
N GLY A 240 -11.65 -24.96 22.11
CA GLY A 240 -12.67 -26.01 22.16
C GLY A 240 -13.79 -25.76 21.16
N VAL A 241 -14.98 -26.24 21.48
CA VAL A 241 -16.19 -26.05 20.66
C VAL A 241 -17.01 -24.92 21.26
N THR A 242 -17.28 -23.88 20.47
CA THR A 242 -18.20 -22.79 20.81
C THR A 242 -19.33 -22.76 19.80
N VAL A 243 -20.58 -22.76 20.27
CA VAL A 243 -21.77 -22.72 19.41
C VAL A 243 -22.40 -21.33 19.53
N ILE A 244 -22.49 -20.61 18.41
CA ILE A 244 -23.24 -19.36 18.31
C ILE A 244 -24.63 -19.71 17.78
N THR A 245 -25.65 -19.57 18.63
CA THR A 245 -27.04 -19.89 18.31
C THR A 245 -27.90 -18.63 18.24
N GLY A 246 -28.97 -18.66 17.45
CA GLY A 246 -29.93 -17.56 17.31
C GLY A 246 -30.90 -17.86 16.17
N GLY A 247 -31.92 -17.02 16.01
CA GLY A 247 -32.79 -17.07 14.82
C GLY A 247 -32.05 -16.63 13.56
N GLY A 248 -32.57 -16.94 12.37
CA GLY A 248 -32.05 -16.36 11.14
C GLY A 248 -32.19 -14.83 11.16
N TYR A 249 -31.15 -14.11 10.72
CA TYR A 249 -31.08 -12.64 10.71
C TYR A 249 -31.08 -11.95 12.09
N SER A 250 -30.64 -12.66 13.14
CA SER A 250 -30.39 -12.09 14.48
C SER A 250 -29.09 -11.30 14.56
#